data_AF-A0A316YFP3-F1
#
_entry.id   AF-A0A316YFP3-F1
#
_cell.length_a   1.000
_cell.length_b   1.000
_cell.length_c   1.000
_cell.angle_alpha   90.00
_cell.angle_beta   90.00
_cell.angle_gamma   90.00
#
_symmetry.space_group_name_H-M   'P 1'
#
loop_
_entity.id
_entity.type
_entity.pdbx_description
1 polymer ?
#
loop_
_entity_poly.entity_id
_entity_poly.type
_entity_poly.pdbx_seq_one_letter_code
_entity_poly.pdbx_strand_id
1 'polypeptide(L)'
;MVDLAGGREAVEVRLGESVSQELTRRLAASFREYLPTCKLHESYLASRLNETVKLRHEAERGTDDEYDEAGCSCEPDEAGQACSATSESCDCVGTYGNFYVDQPASPTLLLDAIPARHALVECSDECACSTKGCANRVVGRGLRAALTVVDAGPSMGLGLQTTHSISKGHFVIEYAGEIVSDHEARQRWEAYAMDENVVGNYILAVKEHSEGHILRTNIDPTRVGNAARFINHSCDANLVMLPVRVDGSIQLTSQSEQVRAPSPPRAALFAKRDIAAGEQLSFDYSDGSSSSGESGGGQSTTGREEQAVGATMARCLCMAATCRGWLYTDASL
;
A
#
# COMPACT_ATOMS: atom_id res chain seq x y z
N MET A 1 -24.56 14.31 0.94
CA MET A 1 -23.26 13.60 0.89
C MET A 1 -22.56 13.73 2.23
N VAL A 2 -21.91 12.66 2.70
CA VAL A 2 -21.21 12.63 4.02
C VAL A 2 -19.70 12.64 3.74
N ASP A 3 -18.96 13.54 4.38
CA ASP A 3 -17.49 13.49 4.39
C ASP A 3 -17.05 12.30 5.24
N LEU A 4 -16.49 11.29 4.58
CA LEU A 4 -16.03 10.06 5.21
C LEU A 4 -14.68 10.23 5.92
N ALA A 5 -13.84 11.14 5.41
CA ALA A 5 -12.55 11.45 6.03
C ALA A 5 -12.71 12.29 7.29
N GLY A 6 -13.80 13.07 7.39
CA GLY A 6 -14.06 13.95 8.52
C GLY A 6 -13.01 15.07 8.64
N GLY A 7 -12.63 15.66 7.50
CA GLY A 7 -11.61 16.70 7.42
C GLY A 7 -10.16 16.25 7.59
N ARG A 8 -9.89 14.94 7.66
CA ARG A 8 -8.53 14.39 7.81
C ARG A 8 -7.73 14.30 6.49
N GLU A 9 -8.39 14.44 5.35
CA GLU A 9 -7.76 14.47 4.03
C GLU A 9 -7.76 15.89 3.48
N ALA A 10 -6.73 16.24 2.72
CA ALA A 10 -6.62 17.56 2.07
C ALA A 10 -7.62 17.74 0.92
N VAL A 11 -8.13 16.63 0.40
CA VAL A 11 -9.14 16.56 -0.65
C VAL A 11 -10.31 15.72 -0.19
N GLU A 12 -11.37 15.78 -0.96
CA GLU A 12 -12.64 15.27 -0.51
C GLU A 12 -12.79 13.75 -0.70
N VAL A 13 -13.25 13.09 0.35
CA VAL A 13 -13.58 11.67 0.35
C VAL A 13 -15.01 11.53 0.84
N ARG A 14 -15.94 11.21 -0.07
CA ARG A 14 -17.38 11.22 0.24
C ARG A 14 -18.00 9.85 0.21
N LEU A 15 -19.04 9.66 1.02
CA LEU A 15 -20.07 8.65 0.77
C LEU A 15 -21.06 9.19 -0.27
N GLY A 16 -21.13 8.51 -1.42
CA GLY A 16 -21.94 8.90 -2.57
C GLY A 16 -23.43 8.65 -2.36
N GLU A 17 -24.26 9.37 -3.12
CA GLU A 17 -25.73 9.33 -3.00
C GLU A 17 -26.34 7.99 -3.45
N SER A 18 -25.61 7.21 -4.25
CA SER A 18 -25.99 5.85 -4.63
C SER A 18 -26.00 4.87 -3.45
N VAL A 19 -25.30 5.18 -2.36
CA VAL A 19 -25.15 4.27 -1.23
C VAL A 19 -26.44 4.26 -0.40
N SER A 20 -27.10 3.10 -0.35
CA SER A 20 -28.35 2.95 0.40
C SER A 20 -28.17 3.19 1.90
N GLN A 21 -29.27 3.50 2.60
CA GLN A 21 -29.27 3.62 4.06
C GLN A 21 -28.87 2.32 4.75
N GLU A 22 -29.15 1.17 4.14
CA GLU A 22 -28.75 -0.14 4.65
C GLU A 22 -27.23 -0.32 4.59
N LEU A 23 -26.62 -0.04 3.43
CA LEU A 23 -25.16 -0.07 3.28
C LEU A 23 -24.46 0.94 4.20
N THR A 24 -25.06 2.12 4.40
CA THR A 24 -24.56 3.13 5.32
C THR A 24 -24.57 2.62 6.77
N ARG A 25 -25.66 1.97 7.21
CA ARG A 25 -25.75 1.38 8.56
C ARG A 25 -24.73 0.25 8.76
N ARG A 26 -24.55 -0.62 7.76
CA ARG A 26 -23.54 -1.70 7.80
C ARG A 26 -22.11 -1.15 7.83
N LEU A 27 -21.84 -0.09 7.07
CA LEU A 27 -20.56 0.61 7.14
C LEU A 27 -20.32 1.16 8.54
N ALA A 28 -21.29 1.87 9.13
CA ALA A 28 -21.14 2.43 10.47
C ALA A 28 -20.98 1.37 11.59
N ALA A 29 -21.50 0.15 11.38
CA ALA A 29 -21.34 -0.95 12.33
C ALA A 29 -19.94 -1.57 12.29
N SER A 30 -19.27 -1.55 11.13
CA SER A 30 -18.00 -2.25 10.90
C SER A 30 -16.78 -1.32 10.90
N PHE A 31 -16.94 -0.09 10.44
CA PHE A 31 -15.88 0.90 10.28
C PHE A 31 -15.97 1.98 11.35
N ARG A 32 -14.95 2.05 12.21
CA ARG A 32 -14.93 2.88 13.42
C ARG A 32 -14.23 4.20 13.21
N GLU A 33 -13.11 4.20 12.49
CA GLU A 33 -12.24 5.35 12.38
C GLU A 33 -11.60 5.45 10.99
N TYR A 34 -11.56 6.67 10.47
CA TYR A 34 -10.83 6.99 9.25
C TYR A 34 -9.39 7.42 9.58
N LEU A 35 -8.39 6.81 8.93
CA LEU A 35 -6.97 7.17 9.01
C LEU A 35 -6.43 7.52 7.62
N PRO A 36 -5.86 8.71 7.37
CA PRO A 36 -5.26 9.02 6.06
C PRO A 36 -4.07 8.12 5.68
N THR A 37 -3.30 7.69 6.68
CA THR A 37 -2.09 6.87 6.55
C THR A 37 -2.09 5.73 7.55
N CYS A 38 -1.30 4.69 7.30
CA CYS A 38 -1.19 3.56 8.23
C CYS A 38 -0.80 3.98 9.66
N LYS A 39 -1.29 3.23 10.64
CA LYS A 39 -0.87 3.31 12.04
C LYS A 39 -0.18 2.02 12.46
N LEU A 40 0.96 2.12 13.13
CA LEU A 40 1.66 0.95 13.67
C LEU A 40 0.95 0.44 14.93
N HIS A 41 0.50 -0.82 14.92
CA HIS A 41 -0.09 -1.47 16.08
C HIS A 41 1.00 -1.99 17.02
N GLU A 42 0.70 -2.08 18.32
CA GLU A 42 1.65 -2.54 19.34
C GLU A 42 2.18 -3.94 19.04
N SER A 43 1.34 -4.83 18.49
CA SER A 43 1.76 -6.18 18.09
C SER A 43 2.84 -6.16 17.00
N TYR A 44 2.75 -5.24 16.03
CA TYR A 44 3.77 -5.07 15.00
C TYR A 44 5.06 -4.53 15.60
N LEU A 45 4.99 -3.47 16.40
CA LEU A 45 6.16 -2.86 17.04
C LEU A 45 6.93 -3.87 17.89
N ALA A 46 6.22 -4.67 18.70
CA ALA A 46 6.83 -5.72 19.52
C ALA A 46 7.48 -6.82 18.67
N SER A 47 6.80 -7.27 17.60
CA SER A 47 7.35 -8.28 16.69
C SER A 47 8.61 -7.80 15.99
N ARG A 48 8.60 -6.56 15.47
CA ARG A 48 9.75 -5.96 14.77
C ARG A 48 10.92 -5.70 15.69
N LEU A 49 10.66 -5.31 16.94
CA LEU A 49 11.73 -5.14 17.92
C LEU A 49 12.45 -6.46 18.18
N ASN A 50 11.71 -7.54 18.41
CA ASN A 50 12.29 -8.87 18.63
C ASN A 50 13.11 -9.34 17.42
N GLU A 51 12.59 -9.13 16.20
CA GLU A 51 13.30 -9.47 14.97
C GLU A 51 14.59 -8.66 14.80
N THR A 52 14.52 -7.35 15.03
CA THR A 52 15.66 -6.43 14.87
C THR A 52 16.77 -6.74 15.89
N VAL A 53 16.41 -6.97 17.16
CA VAL A 53 17.36 -7.36 18.21
C VAL A 53 18.01 -8.70 17.89
N LYS A 54 17.24 -9.68 17.40
CA LYS A 54 17.77 -10.98 16.98
C LYS A 54 18.79 -10.84 15.85
N LEU A 55 18.46 -10.08 14.81
CA LEU A 55 19.36 -9.81 13.68
C LEU A 55 20.63 -9.08 14.14
N ARG A 56 20.52 -8.10 15.05
CA ARG A 56 21.68 -7.42 15.64
C ARG A 56 22.61 -8.39 16.37
N HIS A 57 22.08 -9.26 17.23
CA HIS A 57 22.90 -10.26 17.92
C HIS A 57 23.52 -11.31 16.98
N GLU A 58 22.88 -11.58 15.84
CA GLU A 58 23.45 -12.42 14.78
C GLU A 58 24.57 -11.68 14.03
N ALA A 59 24.39 -10.37 13.78
CA ALA A 59 25.35 -9.49 13.11
C ALA A 59 26.58 -9.12 13.97
N GLU A 60 26.45 -8.99 15.30
CA GLU A 60 27.59 -8.74 16.23
C GLU A 60 28.63 -9.89 16.26
N ARG A 61 28.38 -10.99 15.52
CA ARG A 61 29.36 -12.07 15.24
C ARG A 61 30.07 -11.90 13.88
N GLY A 62 29.78 -10.84 13.14
CA GLY A 62 30.37 -10.42 11.87
C GLY A 62 30.66 -8.90 11.88
N THR A 63 31.42 -8.41 10.91
CA THR A 63 31.88 -7.02 10.85
C THR A 63 30.73 -6.03 10.66
N ASP A 64 30.74 -4.94 11.44
CA ASP A 64 29.77 -3.83 11.43
C ASP A 64 29.53 -3.28 10.02
N ASP A 65 28.40 -3.63 9.42
CA ASP A 65 27.71 -2.76 8.48
C ASP A 65 26.65 -2.01 9.29
N GLU A 66 27.08 -0.95 9.96
CA GLU A 66 26.17 0.06 10.51
C GLU A 66 25.37 0.58 9.31
N TYR A 67 24.08 0.21 9.21
CA TYR A 67 23.20 0.77 8.20
C TYR A 67 23.24 2.29 8.38
N ASP A 68 23.98 2.96 7.51
CA ASP A 68 24.13 4.42 7.49
C ASP A 68 22.80 4.99 6.97
N GLU A 69 21.77 4.96 7.83
CA GLU A 69 20.39 5.40 7.59
C GLU A 69 20.30 6.95 7.56
N ALA A 70 21.28 7.61 6.94
CA ALA A 70 21.28 9.05 6.79
C ALA A 70 20.36 9.44 5.62
N GLY A 71 19.35 10.27 5.90
CA GLY A 71 18.61 10.95 4.84
C GLY A 71 19.53 11.85 4.01
N CYS A 72 19.10 12.23 2.81
CA CYS A 72 19.94 13.07 1.95
C CYS A 72 20.18 14.47 2.52
N SER A 73 21.31 15.07 2.14
CA SER A 73 21.71 16.43 2.53
C SER A 73 21.37 17.52 1.50
N CYS A 74 20.48 17.22 0.55
CA CYS A 74 20.25 18.08 -0.61
C CYS A 74 19.56 19.41 -0.27
N GLU A 75 20.04 20.50 -0.88
CA GLU A 75 19.40 21.80 -0.89
C GLU A 75 18.57 21.99 -2.17
N PRO A 76 17.50 22.81 -2.13
CA PRO A 76 16.75 23.15 -3.34
C PRO A 76 17.59 23.98 -4.33
N ASP A 77 17.39 23.72 -5.61
CA ASP A 77 17.96 24.47 -6.74
C ASP A 77 17.32 25.87 -6.87
N GLU A 78 17.73 26.64 -7.89
CA GLU A 78 17.18 27.97 -8.17
C GLU A 78 15.67 27.98 -8.44
N ALA A 79 15.08 26.85 -8.85
CA ALA A 79 13.65 26.67 -9.04
C ALA A 79 12.92 26.22 -7.76
N GLY A 80 13.64 26.06 -6.65
CA GLY A 80 13.09 25.61 -5.36
C GLY A 80 12.95 24.10 -5.25
N GLN A 81 13.60 23.34 -6.13
CA GLN A 81 13.40 21.90 -6.28
C GLN A 81 14.65 21.09 -5.91
N ALA A 82 14.49 19.90 -5.36
CA ALA A 82 15.60 19.02 -5.01
C ALA A 82 15.28 17.55 -5.35
N CYS A 83 16.32 16.71 -5.39
CA CYS A 83 16.21 15.26 -5.48
C CYS A 83 15.37 14.77 -6.68
N SER A 84 15.47 15.44 -7.83
CA SER A 84 14.81 15.01 -9.08
C SER A 84 15.46 13.73 -9.64
N ALA A 85 14.81 13.11 -10.62
CA ALA A 85 15.31 11.89 -11.28
C ALA A 85 16.71 12.06 -11.92
N THR A 86 17.14 13.29 -12.18
CA THR A 86 18.48 13.61 -12.73
C THR A 86 19.49 13.98 -11.65
N SER A 87 19.11 13.94 -10.37
CA SER A 87 19.99 14.31 -9.26
C SER A 87 20.90 13.15 -8.90
N GLU A 88 22.10 13.14 -9.47
CA GLU A 88 23.15 12.16 -9.13
C GLU A 88 23.79 12.44 -7.75
N SER A 89 23.57 13.63 -7.19
CA SER A 89 24.15 14.08 -5.91
C SER A 89 23.26 13.81 -4.70
N CYS A 90 22.05 13.27 -4.88
CA CYS A 90 21.16 12.96 -3.77
C CYS A 90 21.37 11.52 -3.32
N ASP A 91 21.71 11.30 -2.04
CA ASP A 91 21.96 9.96 -1.50
C ASP A 91 20.75 9.02 -1.68
N CYS A 92 19.53 9.54 -1.48
CA CYS A 92 18.31 8.76 -1.68
C CYS A 92 18.13 8.37 -3.16
N VAL A 93 18.31 9.32 -4.09
CA VAL A 93 18.13 9.07 -5.53
C VAL A 93 19.28 8.24 -6.10
N GLY A 94 20.51 8.45 -5.65
CA GLY A 94 21.67 7.67 -6.07
C GLY A 94 21.59 6.22 -5.61
N THR A 95 21.07 5.97 -4.40
CA THR A 95 20.94 4.61 -3.84
C THR A 95 19.73 3.87 -4.40
N TYR A 96 18.56 4.52 -4.42
CA TYR A 96 17.28 3.87 -4.72
C TYR A 96 16.66 4.30 -6.04
N GLY A 97 17.28 5.23 -6.78
CA GLY A 97 16.66 5.86 -7.94
C GLY A 97 15.54 6.82 -7.56
N ASN A 98 15.12 7.66 -8.52
CA ASN A 98 13.86 8.38 -8.45
C ASN A 98 13.13 8.19 -9.78
N PHE A 99 11.96 7.56 -9.71
CA PHE A 99 11.14 7.21 -10.85
C PHE A 99 9.97 8.17 -11.06
N TYR A 100 9.89 9.23 -10.27
CA TYR A 100 8.91 10.30 -10.45
C TYR A 100 9.36 11.26 -11.54
N VAL A 101 8.45 11.54 -12.47
CA VAL A 101 8.62 12.60 -13.46
C VAL A 101 8.51 13.93 -12.76
N ASP A 102 9.42 14.80 -13.13
CA ASP A 102 9.54 16.11 -12.55
C ASP A 102 8.43 17.07 -13.03
N GLN A 103 7.29 16.98 -12.36
CA GLN A 103 6.17 17.92 -12.53
C GLN A 103 5.75 18.45 -11.15
N PRO A 104 6.17 19.67 -10.76
CA PRO A 104 6.00 20.18 -9.40
C PRO A 104 4.57 20.11 -8.86
N ALA A 105 3.57 20.28 -9.73
CA ALA A 105 2.15 20.24 -9.36
C ALA A 105 1.56 18.83 -9.35
N SER A 106 2.06 17.91 -10.19
CA SER A 106 1.42 16.62 -10.48
C SER A 106 2.45 15.55 -10.85
N PRO A 107 3.31 15.15 -9.89
CA PRO A 107 4.34 14.15 -10.18
C PRO A 107 3.71 12.80 -10.54
N THR A 108 4.25 12.16 -11.56
CA THR A 108 3.81 10.84 -12.04
C THR A 108 4.93 9.85 -11.93
N LEU A 109 4.63 8.64 -11.48
CA LEU A 109 5.56 7.53 -11.46
C LEU A 109 5.72 6.92 -12.86
N LEU A 110 6.95 6.80 -13.35
CA LEU A 110 7.30 6.09 -14.58
C LEU A 110 7.24 4.58 -14.37
N LEU A 111 6.03 4.02 -14.32
CA LEU A 111 5.79 2.60 -14.04
C LEU A 111 6.65 1.65 -14.89
N ASP A 112 6.82 1.96 -16.18
CA ASP A 112 7.55 1.10 -17.13
C ASP A 112 9.08 1.16 -16.94
N ALA A 113 9.58 2.12 -16.13
CA ALA A 113 11.01 2.30 -15.86
C ALA A 113 11.48 1.64 -14.55
N ILE A 114 10.56 1.15 -13.72
CA ILE A 114 10.88 0.54 -12.43
C ILE A 114 11.42 -0.88 -12.66
N PRO A 115 12.66 -1.20 -12.25
CA PRO A 115 13.17 -2.55 -12.38
C PRO A 115 12.36 -3.55 -11.54
N ALA A 116 12.34 -4.81 -11.98
CA ALA A 116 11.68 -5.86 -11.21
C ALA A 116 12.31 -5.99 -9.81
N ARG A 117 11.46 -6.05 -8.78
CA ARG A 117 11.88 -6.16 -7.35
C ARG A 117 12.69 -4.97 -6.83
N HIS A 118 12.60 -3.82 -7.50
CA HIS A 118 13.24 -2.60 -7.06
C HIS A 118 12.46 -1.95 -5.90
N ALA A 119 13.16 -1.56 -4.84
CA ALA A 119 12.56 -0.85 -3.71
C ALA A 119 12.33 0.62 -4.05
N LEU A 120 11.11 1.11 -3.87
CA LEU A 120 10.80 2.53 -4.00
C LEU A 120 10.97 3.21 -2.64
N VAL A 121 11.83 4.23 -2.58
CA VAL A 121 12.15 4.97 -1.35
C VAL A 121 12.04 6.46 -1.62
N GLU A 122 11.11 7.11 -0.93
CA GLU A 122 10.98 8.56 -0.91
C GLU A 122 11.93 9.18 0.12
N CYS A 123 12.27 10.45 -0.09
CA CYS A 123 12.94 11.22 0.96
C CYS A 123 12.00 11.38 2.17
N SER A 124 12.49 11.00 3.35
CA SER A 124 11.78 11.09 4.63
C SER A 124 12.10 12.38 5.37
N ASP A 125 11.52 12.57 6.55
CA ASP A 125 11.83 13.70 7.43
C ASP A 125 13.23 13.62 8.08
N GLU A 126 13.97 12.53 7.82
CA GLU A 126 15.40 12.41 8.13
C GLU A 126 16.27 13.07 7.05
N CYS A 127 15.70 13.45 5.91
CA CYS A 127 16.39 14.18 4.84
C CYS A 127 16.33 15.71 5.05
N ALA A 128 17.41 16.41 4.73
CA ALA A 128 17.47 17.88 4.77
C ALA A 128 16.70 18.56 3.62
N CYS A 129 16.39 17.82 2.55
CA CYS A 129 15.67 18.35 1.40
C CYS A 129 14.27 18.89 1.77
N SER A 130 13.85 19.94 1.05
CA SER A 130 12.57 20.61 1.27
C SER A 130 11.38 19.65 1.23
N THR A 131 10.52 19.67 2.24
CA THR A 131 9.29 18.86 2.29
C THR A 131 8.30 19.21 1.17
N LYS A 132 8.33 20.45 0.67
CA LYS A 132 7.47 20.93 -0.43
C LYS A 132 8.14 20.85 -1.81
N GLY A 133 9.45 21.06 -1.87
CA GLY A 133 10.22 21.15 -3.12
C GLY A 133 10.94 19.86 -3.54
N CYS A 134 11.04 18.86 -2.67
CA CYS A 134 11.68 17.59 -3.03
C CYS A 134 10.84 16.80 -4.02
N ALA A 135 11.39 16.52 -5.20
CA ALA A 135 10.74 15.73 -6.24
C ALA A 135 10.64 14.24 -5.89
N ASN A 136 11.43 13.76 -4.91
CA ASN A 136 11.34 12.41 -4.36
C ASN A 136 10.38 12.32 -3.15
N ARG A 137 9.29 13.10 -3.16
CA ARG A 137 8.20 13.05 -2.17
C ARG A 137 6.85 13.15 -2.90
N VAL A 138 6.12 12.05 -2.98
CA VAL A 138 4.83 11.97 -3.69
C VAL A 138 3.78 11.31 -2.82
N VAL A 139 3.98 10.05 -2.43
CA VAL A 139 3.10 9.27 -1.57
C VAL A 139 3.00 9.92 -0.18
N GLY A 140 4.13 10.37 0.37
CA GLY A 140 4.15 11.02 1.69
C GLY A 140 3.36 12.33 1.77
N ARG A 141 2.99 12.92 0.62
CA ARG A 141 2.17 14.15 0.57
C ARG A 141 0.68 13.88 0.70
N GLY A 142 0.26 12.62 0.79
CA GLY A 142 -1.13 12.22 1.00
C GLY A 142 -2.01 12.34 -0.23
N LEU A 143 -3.29 12.06 -0.03
CA LEU A 143 -4.32 12.00 -1.08
C LEU A 143 -4.49 13.35 -1.78
N ARG A 144 -4.48 13.33 -3.12
CA ARG A 144 -4.70 14.52 -3.97
C ARG A 144 -5.88 14.39 -4.94
N ALA A 145 -6.42 13.18 -5.09
CA ALA A 145 -7.59 12.93 -5.90
C ALA A 145 -8.84 12.92 -5.01
N ALA A 146 -9.88 13.69 -5.35
CA ALA A 146 -11.18 13.57 -4.70
C ALA A 146 -11.88 12.26 -5.11
N LEU A 147 -12.32 11.49 -4.12
CA LEU A 147 -12.84 10.13 -4.26
C LEU A 147 -14.27 10.02 -3.71
N THR A 148 -15.05 9.11 -4.28
CA THR A 148 -16.43 8.84 -3.83
C THR A 148 -16.65 7.35 -3.66
N VAL A 149 -17.15 6.96 -2.49
CA VAL A 149 -17.64 5.60 -2.23
C VAL A 149 -19.03 5.46 -2.84
N VAL A 150 -19.24 4.42 -3.63
CA VAL A 150 -20.48 4.14 -4.37
C VAL A 150 -21.03 2.76 -4.07
N ASP A 151 -22.30 2.54 -4.43
CA ASP A 151 -22.86 1.19 -4.50
C ASP A 151 -22.45 0.59 -5.85
N ALA A 152 -21.52 -0.36 -5.82
CA ALA A 152 -21.02 -1.09 -6.99
C ALA A 152 -21.91 -2.27 -7.39
N GLY A 153 -23.13 -2.34 -6.83
CA GLY A 153 -24.12 -3.34 -7.16
C GLY A 153 -24.05 -4.59 -6.28
N PRO A 154 -25.02 -5.50 -6.44
CA PRO A 154 -25.26 -6.60 -5.50
C PRO A 154 -24.11 -7.61 -5.40
N SER A 155 -23.28 -7.71 -6.45
CA SER A 155 -22.15 -8.64 -6.51
C SER A 155 -20.87 -8.10 -5.89
N MET A 156 -20.66 -6.78 -5.90
CA MET A 156 -19.41 -6.16 -5.44
C MET A 156 -19.59 -5.35 -4.14
N GLY A 157 -20.83 -5.00 -3.78
CA GLY A 157 -21.10 -4.20 -2.59
C GLY A 157 -20.64 -2.75 -2.77
N LEU A 158 -19.84 -2.24 -1.83
CA LEU A 158 -19.31 -0.89 -1.95
C LEU A 158 -18.13 -0.85 -2.93
N GLY A 159 -18.00 0.26 -3.66
CA GLY A 159 -16.89 0.54 -4.57
C GLY A 159 -16.31 1.92 -4.32
N LEU A 160 -15.13 2.19 -4.90
CA LEU A 160 -14.52 3.51 -4.91
C LEU A 160 -14.38 4.00 -6.35
N GLN A 161 -14.69 5.27 -6.61
CA GLN A 161 -14.50 5.90 -7.91
C GLN A 161 -13.83 7.26 -7.77
N THR A 162 -13.17 7.70 -8.84
CA THR A 162 -12.65 9.06 -8.94
C THR A 162 -13.72 10.04 -9.42
N THR A 163 -13.63 11.29 -8.98
CA THR A 163 -14.52 12.39 -9.42
C THR A 163 -14.01 13.15 -10.63
N HIS A 164 -12.74 12.93 -11.02
CA HIS A 164 -12.05 13.60 -12.12
C HIS A 164 -11.13 12.61 -12.83
N SER A 165 -10.67 12.95 -14.03
CA SER A 165 -9.74 12.09 -14.76
C SER A 165 -8.38 12.03 -14.06
N ILE A 166 -7.79 10.84 -13.98
CA ILE A 166 -6.45 10.59 -13.41
C ILE A 166 -5.55 10.07 -14.53
N SER A 167 -4.40 10.69 -14.75
CA SER A 167 -3.48 10.24 -15.81
C SER A 167 -2.61 9.07 -15.32
N LYS A 168 -2.15 8.21 -16.24
CA LYS A 168 -1.19 7.13 -15.96
C LYS A 168 -0.03 7.61 -15.07
N GLY A 169 0.34 6.80 -14.08
CA GLY A 169 1.46 7.04 -13.17
C GLY A 169 1.13 7.94 -11.98
N HIS A 170 -0.04 8.59 -11.90
CA HIS A 170 -0.38 9.39 -10.72
C HIS A 170 -0.60 8.51 -9.50
N PHE A 171 -0.11 8.97 -8.35
CA PHE A 171 -0.50 8.43 -7.05
C PHE A 171 -1.98 8.70 -6.82
N VAL A 172 -2.73 7.66 -6.45
CA VAL A 172 -4.16 7.74 -6.20
C VAL A 172 -4.44 7.72 -4.71
N ILE A 173 -4.08 6.66 -3.99
CA ILE A 173 -4.34 6.52 -2.55
C ILE A 173 -3.42 5.46 -1.93
N GLU A 174 -3.09 5.59 -0.65
CA GLU A 174 -2.46 4.51 0.14
C GLU A 174 -3.53 3.48 0.54
N TYR A 175 -3.24 2.19 0.52
CA TYR A 175 -4.07 1.20 1.20
C TYR A 175 -3.76 1.25 2.70
N ALA A 176 -4.49 2.08 3.44
CA ALA A 176 -4.12 2.44 4.81
C ALA A 176 -5.05 1.82 5.87
N GLY A 177 -4.43 1.30 6.94
CA GLY A 177 -5.08 0.69 8.09
C GLY A 177 -4.12 0.52 9.26
N GLU A 178 -4.43 -0.40 10.18
CA GLU A 178 -3.48 -0.78 11.22
C GLU A 178 -2.45 -1.77 10.65
N ILE A 179 -1.17 -1.49 10.84
CA ILE A 179 -0.10 -2.44 10.54
C ILE A 179 0.09 -3.34 11.76
N VAL A 180 -0.16 -4.64 11.56
CA VAL A 180 -0.21 -5.64 12.63
C VAL A 180 0.78 -6.78 12.38
N SER A 181 1.19 -7.48 13.44
CA SER A 181 1.99 -8.71 13.31
C SER A 181 1.20 -9.84 12.61
N ASP A 182 1.91 -10.85 12.09
CA ASP A 182 1.27 -12.02 11.47
C ASP A 182 0.28 -12.72 12.40
N HIS A 183 0.64 -12.86 13.69
CA HIS A 183 -0.21 -13.47 14.69
C HIS A 183 -1.51 -12.69 14.91
N GLU A 184 -1.41 -11.36 15.01
CA GLU A 184 -2.58 -10.49 15.18
C GLU A 184 -3.45 -10.50 13.92
N ALA A 185 -2.85 -10.44 12.73
CA ALA A 185 -3.58 -10.53 11.46
C ALA A 185 -4.42 -11.81 11.38
N ARG A 186 -3.84 -12.95 11.76
CA ARG A 186 -4.54 -14.24 11.79
C ARG A 186 -5.71 -14.23 12.75
N GLN A 187 -5.50 -13.77 13.99
CA GLN A 187 -6.55 -13.69 15.00
C GLN A 187 -7.71 -12.80 14.55
N ARG A 188 -7.40 -11.66 13.95
CA ARG A 188 -8.42 -10.75 13.39
C ARG A 188 -9.18 -11.39 12.24
N TRP A 189 -8.48 -12.08 11.34
CA TRP A 189 -9.11 -12.80 10.23
C TRP A 189 -10.13 -13.84 10.73
N GLU A 190 -9.75 -14.67 11.70
CA GLU A 190 -10.64 -15.67 12.31
C GLU A 190 -11.83 -15.01 13.02
N ALA A 191 -11.59 -13.92 13.78
CA ALA A 191 -12.64 -13.19 14.47
C ALA A 191 -13.64 -12.52 13.51
N TYR A 192 -13.15 -11.93 12.41
CA TYR A 192 -13.98 -11.28 11.40
C TYR A 192 -14.83 -12.27 10.61
N ALA A 193 -14.32 -13.49 10.38
CA ALA A 193 -15.12 -14.55 9.76
C ALA A 193 -16.35 -14.93 10.60
N MET A 194 -16.35 -14.65 11.91
CA MET A 194 -17.46 -14.90 12.83
C MET A 194 -18.31 -13.65 13.14
N ASP A 195 -17.91 -12.46 12.70
CA ASP A 195 -18.62 -11.20 12.96
C ASP A 195 -19.57 -10.87 11.81
N GLU A 196 -20.88 -11.04 12.02
CA GLU A 196 -21.91 -10.77 11.00
C GLU A 196 -21.93 -9.31 10.50
N ASN A 197 -21.33 -8.38 11.26
CA ASN A 197 -21.21 -6.98 10.84
C ASN A 197 -20.05 -6.77 9.86
N VAL A 198 -19.07 -7.68 9.81
CA VAL A 198 -17.91 -7.60 8.93
C VAL A 198 -18.17 -8.42 7.68
N VAL A 199 -18.04 -7.77 6.53
CA VAL A 199 -18.37 -8.37 5.24
C VAL A 199 -17.16 -8.28 4.34
N GLY A 200 -16.62 -9.44 3.97
CA GLY A 200 -15.39 -9.55 3.22
C GLY A 200 -14.14 -9.56 4.10
N ASN A 201 -12.99 -9.81 3.47
CA ASN A 201 -11.68 -9.74 4.09
C ASN A 201 -10.94 -8.54 3.53
N TYR A 202 -10.50 -7.64 4.42
CA TYR A 202 -9.77 -6.42 4.04
C TYR A 202 -8.28 -6.49 4.38
N ILE A 203 -7.83 -7.53 5.09
CA ILE A 203 -6.43 -7.66 5.50
C ILE A 203 -5.58 -7.90 4.26
N LEU A 204 -4.64 -7.00 4.04
CA LEU A 204 -3.70 -7.04 2.92
C LEU A 204 -2.31 -7.40 3.45
N ALA A 205 -1.69 -8.42 2.86
CA ALA A 205 -0.31 -8.81 3.16
C ALA A 205 0.62 -8.35 2.03
N VAL A 206 1.36 -7.27 2.25
CA VAL A 206 2.38 -6.77 1.32
C VAL A 206 3.68 -7.52 1.58
N LYS A 207 4.25 -8.13 0.54
CA LYS A 207 5.51 -8.89 0.62
C LYS A 207 6.58 -8.19 -0.22
N GLU A 208 7.65 -7.77 0.41
CA GLU A 208 8.85 -7.24 -0.25
C GLU A 208 9.94 -8.30 -0.25
N HIS A 209 10.52 -8.57 -1.41
CA HIS A 209 11.60 -9.53 -1.56
C HIS A 209 12.93 -8.78 -1.63
N SER A 210 13.82 -9.01 -0.66
CA SER A 210 15.17 -8.44 -0.64
C SER A 210 16.18 -9.52 -0.28
N GLU A 211 17.14 -9.79 -1.17
CA GLU A 211 18.34 -10.62 -0.91
C GLU A 211 18.13 -11.89 -0.05
N GLY A 212 17.14 -12.71 -0.40
CA GLY A 212 16.87 -13.97 0.32
C GLY A 212 15.94 -13.85 1.52
N HIS A 213 15.50 -12.64 1.86
CA HIS A 213 14.52 -12.34 2.89
C HIS A 213 13.21 -11.82 2.27
N ILE A 214 12.09 -12.17 2.91
CA ILE A 214 10.77 -11.65 2.55
C ILE A 214 10.26 -10.85 3.73
N LEU A 215 10.16 -9.53 3.57
CA LEU A 215 9.51 -8.69 4.55
C LEU A 215 8.00 -8.69 4.28
N ARG A 216 7.22 -9.18 5.24
CA ARG A 216 5.76 -9.17 5.20
C ARG A 216 5.20 -8.05 6.07
N THR A 217 4.33 -7.24 5.49
CA THR A 217 3.59 -6.17 6.19
C THR A 217 2.09 -6.45 6.06
N ASN A 218 1.41 -6.72 7.17
CA ASN A 218 -0.03 -6.92 7.17
C ASN A 218 -0.74 -5.62 7.53
N ILE A 219 -1.59 -5.14 6.64
CA ILE A 219 -2.37 -3.92 6.79
C ILE A 219 -3.84 -4.31 6.95
N ASP A 220 -4.45 -3.93 8.06
CA ASP A 220 -5.85 -4.20 8.37
C ASP A 220 -6.67 -2.89 8.45
N PRO A 221 -7.42 -2.54 7.39
CA PRO A 221 -8.31 -1.39 7.38
C PRO A 221 -9.75 -1.75 7.76
N THR A 222 -10.00 -2.96 8.31
CA THR A 222 -11.36 -3.47 8.52
C THR A 222 -12.18 -2.54 9.40
N ARG A 223 -11.63 -2.17 10.55
CA ARG A 223 -12.27 -1.29 11.54
C ARG A 223 -11.68 0.11 11.57
N VAL A 224 -10.39 0.26 11.25
CA VAL A 224 -9.65 1.51 11.31
C VAL A 224 -8.80 1.59 10.04
N GLY A 225 -9.10 2.52 9.13
CA GLY A 225 -8.42 2.60 7.84
C GLY A 225 -8.92 3.73 6.95
N ASN A 226 -8.67 3.68 5.65
CA ASN A 226 -9.09 4.72 4.71
C ASN A 226 -10.04 4.22 3.62
N ALA A 227 -10.34 5.09 2.64
CA ALA A 227 -11.25 4.76 1.55
C ALA A 227 -10.73 3.66 0.61
N ALA A 228 -9.43 3.33 0.61
CA ALA A 228 -8.87 2.29 -0.26
C ALA A 228 -9.45 0.90 0.04
N ARG A 229 -9.98 0.66 1.25
CA ARG A 229 -10.70 -0.57 1.61
C ARG A 229 -11.93 -0.84 0.74
N PHE A 230 -12.45 0.15 0.00
CA PHE A 230 -13.59 0.01 -0.91
C PHE A 230 -13.17 -0.22 -2.37
N ILE A 231 -11.87 -0.33 -2.66
CA ILE A 231 -11.39 -0.61 -4.01
C ILE A 231 -11.56 -2.09 -4.29
N ASN A 232 -12.39 -2.41 -5.28
CA ASN A 232 -12.69 -3.79 -5.64
C ASN A 232 -11.61 -4.42 -6.51
N HIS A 233 -11.63 -5.75 -6.58
CA HIS A 233 -10.77 -6.50 -7.48
C HIS A 233 -11.18 -6.32 -8.95
N SER A 234 -10.19 -6.24 -9.84
CA SER A 234 -10.36 -6.52 -11.27
C SER A 234 -9.18 -7.31 -11.84
N CYS A 235 -9.46 -8.28 -12.72
CA CYS A 235 -8.42 -8.95 -13.51
C CYS A 235 -7.84 -8.04 -14.61
N ASP A 236 -8.55 -6.96 -14.95
CA ASP A 236 -8.07 -5.87 -15.81
C ASP A 236 -8.13 -4.56 -15.01
N ALA A 237 -7.34 -4.52 -13.94
CA ALA A 237 -7.29 -3.40 -13.01
C ALA A 237 -6.73 -2.11 -13.62
N ASN A 238 -7.28 -0.98 -13.19
CA ASN A 238 -6.80 0.35 -13.57
C ASN A 238 -5.79 0.94 -12.57
N LEU A 239 -5.60 0.30 -11.41
CA LEU A 239 -4.56 0.63 -10.44
C LEU A 239 -3.52 -0.50 -10.34
N VAL A 240 -2.30 -0.11 -9.97
CA VAL A 240 -1.22 -0.99 -9.54
C VAL A 240 -0.80 -0.60 -8.13
N MET A 241 -0.55 -1.59 -7.27
CA MET A 241 -0.08 -1.39 -5.91
C MET A 241 1.43 -1.61 -5.84
N LEU A 242 2.15 -0.65 -5.25
CA LEU A 242 3.59 -0.72 -5.08
C LEU A 242 3.96 -0.42 -3.62
N PRO A 243 4.87 -1.20 -3.00
CA PRO A 243 5.43 -0.86 -1.70
C PRO A 243 6.37 0.34 -1.85
N VAL A 244 6.12 1.41 -1.09
CA VAL A 244 6.94 2.62 -1.08
C VAL A 244 7.34 2.97 0.35
N ARG A 245 8.64 3.03 0.66
CA ARG A 245 9.12 3.53 1.95
C ARG A 245 9.13 5.05 1.94
N VAL A 246 8.46 5.65 2.91
CA VAL A 246 8.29 7.11 3.00
C VAL A 246 8.85 7.65 4.31
N ASP A 247 8.75 6.88 5.39
CA ASP A 247 8.94 7.38 6.75
C ASP A 247 10.36 7.17 7.29
N GLY A 248 11.31 6.73 6.45
CA GLY A 248 12.69 6.48 6.86
C GLY A 248 12.78 5.36 7.90
N SER A 249 13.41 5.63 9.05
CA SER A 249 13.50 4.71 10.17
C SER A 249 12.40 4.91 11.23
N ILE A 250 12.03 3.84 11.92
CA ILE A 250 11.18 3.87 13.13
C ILE A 250 12.01 3.53 14.36
N GLN A 251 11.71 4.22 15.46
CA GLN A 251 12.29 3.92 16.76
C GLN A 251 11.49 2.80 17.44
N LEU A 252 12.17 1.71 17.79
CA LEU A 252 11.62 0.59 18.53
C LEU A 252 12.24 0.58 19.93
N THR A 253 11.40 0.52 20.97
CA THR A 253 11.82 0.63 22.37
C THR A 253 11.21 -0.47 23.21
N SER A 254 12.03 -1.12 24.04
CA SER A 254 11.61 -1.96 25.17
C SER A 254 12.15 -1.38 26.49
N GLN A 255 11.96 -2.11 27.58
CA GLN A 255 12.52 -1.74 28.88
C GLN A 255 14.06 -1.79 28.91
N SER A 256 14.70 -2.59 28.04
CA SER A 256 16.15 -2.82 28.05
C SER A 256 16.87 -2.40 26.78
N GLU A 257 16.15 -2.17 25.68
CA GLU A 257 16.72 -1.95 24.34
C GLU A 257 16.03 -0.80 23.63
N GLN A 258 16.83 -0.02 22.90
CA GLN A 258 16.36 1.01 21.97
C GLN A 258 17.09 0.83 20.64
N VAL A 259 16.35 0.45 19.60
CA VAL A 259 16.91 0.16 18.27
C VAL A 259 16.11 0.89 17.19
N ARG A 260 16.79 1.24 16.10
CA ARG A 260 16.13 1.73 14.88
C ARG A 260 15.98 0.59 13.88
N ALA A 261 14.93 0.67 13.08
CA ALA A 261 14.69 -0.23 11.97
C ALA A 261 14.00 0.54 10.85
N PRO A 262 14.14 0.10 9.58
CA PRO A 262 13.38 0.69 8.49
C PRO A 262 11.87 0.64 8.76
N SER A 263 11.20 1.76 8.47
CA SER A 263 9.73 1.83 8.46
C SER A 263 9.14 0.76 7.51
N PRO A 264 7.95 0.23 7.82
CA PRO A 264 7.25 -0.61 6.86
C PRO A 264 6.93 0.20 5.59
N PRO A 265 6.87 -0.46 4.42
CA PRO A 265 6.42 0.20 3.20
C PRO A 265 4.95 0.62 3.34
N ARG A 266 4.60 1.72 2.68
CA ARG A 266 3.21 2.09 2.40
C ARG A 266 2.76 1.37 1.14
N ALA A 267 1.56 0.78 1.18
CA ALA A 267 0.93 0.14 0.03
C ALA A 267 0.31 1.20 -0.88
N ALA A 268 1.11 1.83 -1.74
CA ALA A 268 0.67 2.95 -2.57
C ALA A 268 0.03 2.48 -3.87
N LEU A 269 -1.17 2.98 -4.19
CA LEU A 269 -1.87 2.69 -5.44
C LEU A 269 -1.63 3.81 -6.46
N PHE A 270 -1.14 3.42 -7.64
CA PHE A 270 -0.89 4.32 -8.77
C PHE A 270 -1.78 3.95 -9.96
N ALA A 271 -2.15 4.94 -10.78
CA ALA A 271 -2.90 4.71 -12.00
C ALA A 271 -2.05 3.96 -13.05
N LYS A 272 -2.48 2.75 -13.46
CA LYS A 272 -1.80 1.92 -14.45
C LYS A 272 -2.01 2.41 -15.89
N ARG A 273 -3.10 3.15 -16.10
CA ARG A 273 -3.50 3.81 -17.35
C ARG A 273 -4.25 5.10 -17.00
N ASP A 274 -4.64 5.87 -18.01
CA ASP A 274 -5.58 6.96 -17.80
C ASP A 274 -6.94 6.41 -17.32
N ILE A 275 -7.52 7.07 -16.32
CA ILE A 275 -8.77 6.73 -15.66
C ILE A 275 -9.73 7.89 -15.86
N ALA A 276 -10.94 7.62 -16.36
CA ALA A 276 -11.93 8.66 -16.61
C ALA A 276 -12.61 9.12 -15.30
N ALA A 277 -13.11 10.36 -15.30
CA ALA A 277 -14.00 10.83 -14.24
C ALA A 277 -15.23 9.91 -14.09
N GLY A 278 -15.55 9.51 -12.85
CA GLY A 278 -16.64 8.58 -12.56
C GLY A 278 -16.31 7.10 -12.81
N GLU A 279 -15.09 6.77 -13.23
CA GLU A 279 -14.68 5.38 -13.39
C GLU A 279 -14.40 4.73 -12.02
N GLN A 280 -14.88 3.49 -11.84
CA GLN A 280 -14.60 2.71 -10.65
C GLN A 280 -13.11 2.32 -10.61
N LEU A 281 -12.50 2.53 -9.46
CA LEU A 281 -11.13 2.13 -9.17
C LEU A 281 -11.08 0.64 -8.82
N SER A 282 -10.05 -0.04 -9.32
CA SER A 282 -9.80 -1.45 -9.04
C SER A 282 -8.31 -1.78 -9.07
N PHE A 283 -7.88 -2.73 -8.23
CA PHE A 283 -6.54 -3.31 -8.28
C PHE A 283 -6.61 -4.84 -8.26
N ASP A 284 -5.54 -5.50 -8.68
CA ASP A 284 -5.49 -6.96 -8.65
C ASP A 284 -5.12 -7.46 -7.24
N TYR A 285 -6.09 -7.99 -6.51
CA TYR A 285 -5.89 -8.59 -5.18
C TYR A 285 -4.83 -9.71 -5.14
N SER A 286 -4.57 -10.40 -6.25
CA SER A 286 -3.53 -11.43 -6.33
C SER A 286 -2.13 -10.82 -6.48
N ASP A 287 -2.01 -9.68 -7.15
CA ASP A 287 -0.74 -8.96 -7.32
C ASP A 287 -0.33 -8.26 -6.01
N GLY A 288 -1.32 -7.76 -5.24
CA GLY A 288 -1.09 -7.15 -3.93
C GLY A 288 -0.59 -8.10 -2.83
N SER A 289 -0.83 -9.41 -2.95
CA SER A 289 -0.35 -10.45 -2.02
C SER A 289 0.93 -11.16 -2.49
N SER A 290 1.32 -10.94 -3.74
CA SER A 290 2.53 -11.50 -4.36
C SER A 290 3.15 -10.49 -5.31
N SER A 291 3.95 -9.57 -4.79
CA SER A 291 4.81 -8.77 -5.66
C SER A 291 6.00 -9.61 -6.14
N SER A 292 5.86 -10.21 -7.33
CA SER A 292 6.89 -10.17 -8.38
C SER A 292 6.32 -10.76 -9.66
N GLY A 293 6.39 -9.99 -10.75
CA GLY A 293 5.75 -10.31 -12.01
C GLY A 293 6.18 -11.64 -12.61
N GLU A 294 5.19 -12.46 -12.96
CA GLU A 294 5.27 -13.42 -14.05
C GLU A 294 4.32 -12.97 -15.16
N SER A 295 4.83 -12.15 -16.08
CA SER A 295 4.28 -12.07 -17.43
C SER A 295 4.93 -13.18 -18.26
N GLY A 296 4.37 -14.38 -18.17
CA GLY A 296 4.81 -15.55 -18.94
C GLY A 296 3.61 -16.28 -19.51
N GLY A 297 3.27 -15.99 -20.76
CA GLY A 297 2.32 -16.81 -21.51
C GLY A 297 2.86 -18.24 -21.63
N GLY A 298 2.17 -19.20 -21.00
CA GLY A 298 2.49 -20.62 -21.07
C GLY A 298 1.21 -21.43 -21.12
N GLN A 299 0.92 -22.01 -22.29
CA GLN A 299 -0.14 -22.99 -22.45
C GLN A 299 0.11 -24.21 -21.56
N SER A 300 -0.99 -24.71 -20.98
CA SER A 300 -1.14 -26.01 -20.32
C SER A 300 -0.26 -27.12 -20.90
N THR A 301 0.47 -27.84 -20.03
CA THR A 301 0.47 -29.32 -20.01
C THR A 301 1.04 -29.87 -18.68
N THR A 302 0.25 -30.75 -18.07
CA THR A 302 0.64 -31.91 -17.23
C THR A 302 1.41 -31.71 -15.92
N GLY A 303 0.68 -31.86 -14.80
CA GLY A 303 1.01 -32.83 -13.74
C GLY A 303 2.08 -32.46 -12.71
N ARG A 304 1.65 -31.85 -11.60
CA ARG A 304 1.95 -32.29 -10.23
C ARG A 304 1.11 -31.47 -9.24
N GLU A 305 0.17 -32.15 -8.59
CA GLU A 305 -0.59 -31.64 -7.46
C GLU A 305 0.36 -31.47 -6.26
N GLU A 306 0.84 -30.25 -6.01
CA GLU A 306 1.20 -29.85 -4.65
C GLU A 306 -0.06 -29.24 -4.03
N GLN A 307 -0.70 -30.02 -3.16
CA GLN A 307 -1.87 -29.64 -2.39
C GLN A 307 -1.51 -28.47 -1.47
N ALA A 308 -1.84 -27.24 -1.88
CA ALA A 308 -1.97 -26.11 -0.98
C ALA A 308 -3.24 -26.31 -0.12
N VAL A 309 -3.06 -26.88 1.07
CA VAL A 309 -4.13 -27.06 2.06
C VAL A 309 -4.55 -25.66 2.57
N GLY A 310 -5.77 -25.21 2.25
CA GLY A 310 -6.41 -24.07 2.96
C GLY A 310 -6.84 -22.85 2.15
N ALA A 311 -6.66 -22.78 0.82
CA ALA A 311 -7.11 -21.62 0.04
C ALA A 311 -8.64 -21.60 -0.16
N THR A 312 -9.32 -20.56 0.36
CA THR A 312 -10.71 -20.26 -0.02
C THR A 312 -10.76 -19.58 -1.38
N MET A 313 -11.22 -20.30 -2.40
CA MET A 313 -11.46 -19.71 -3.74
C MET A 313 -12.86 -19.13 -3.82
N ALA A 314 -12.96 -17.83 -4.05
CA ALA A 314 -14.23 -17.17 -4.37
C ALA A 314 -14.33 -16.92 -5.88
N ARG A 315 -15.53 -16.97 -6.45
CA ARG A 315 -15.72 -16.66 -7.87
C ARG A 315 -15.43 -15.17 -8.10
N CYS A 316 -14.63 -14.85 -9.13
CA CYS A 316 -14.38 -13.47 -9.52
C CYS A 316 -15.58 -12.88 -10.27
N LEU A 317 -16.02 -11.70 -9.85
CA LEU A 317 -17.17 -10.99 -10.40
C LEU A 317 -16.78 -9.66 -11.07
N CYS A 318 -15.50 -9.49 -11.46
CA CYS A 318 -15.00 -8.24 -12.04
C CYS A 318 -15.49 -7.95 -13.46
N MET A 319 -16.09 -8.93 -14.14
CA MET A 319 -16.62 -8.83 -15.51
C MET A 319 -15.60 -8.44 -16.61
N ALA A 320 -14.31 -8.36 -16.30
CA ALA A 320 -13.26 -8.12 -17.29
C ALA A 320 -13.27 -9.20 -18.39
N ALA A 321 -13.02 -8.82 -19.64
CA ALA A 321 -12.92 -9.76 -20.76
C ALA A 321 -11.79 -10.79 -20.55
N THR A 322 -10.76 -10.40 -19.80
CA THR A 322 -9.59 -11.21 -19.41
C THR A 322 -9.73 -11.83 -18.01
N CYS A 323 -10.95 -11.94 -17.48
CA CYS A 323 -11.20 -12.47 -16.14
C CYS A 323 -10.66 -13.90 -15.95
N ARG A 324 -9.90 -14.12 -14.87
CA ARG A 324 -9.34 -15.42 -14.49
C ARG A 324 -10.36 -16.38 -13.85
N GLY A 325 -11.59 -15.89 -13.59
CA GLY A 325 -12.69 -16.66 -13.04
C GLY A 325 -12.70 -16.78 -11.51
N TRP A 326 -11.57 -16.63 -10.83
CA TRP A 326 -11.43 -16.85 -9.39
C TRP A 326 -10.63 -15.75 -8.69
N LEU A 327 -11.01 -15.46 -7.46
CA LEU A 327 -10.26 -14.69 -6.48
C LEU A 327 -9.50 -15.65 -5.57
N TYR A 328 -8.19 -15.47 -5.50
CA TYR A 328 -7.32 -16.21 -4.59
C TYR A 328 -7.13 -15.38 -3.33
N THR A 329 -7.59 -15.88 -2.19
CA THR A 329 -7.22 -15.32 -0.88
C THR A 329 -6.00 -16.06 -0.37
N ASP A 330 -4.99 -15.33 0.08
CA ASP A 330 -3.79 -15.94 0.67
C ASP A 330 -4.20 -16.76 1.91
N ALA A 331 -4.04 -18.08 1.82
CA ALA A 331 -4.33 -19.02 2.89
C ALA A 331 -3.30 -18.97 4.04
N SER A 332 -2.20 -18.24 3.86
CA SER A 332 -1.10 -18.10 4.82
C SER A 332 -1.25 -16.90 5.77
N LEU A 333 -2.44 -16.27 5.81
CA LEU A 333 -2.86 -15.50 6.99
C LEU A 333 -3.05 -16.47 8.17
#